data_AF-A0A7X5N4S4-F1
#
_entry.id   AF-A0A7X5N4S4-F1
#
_cell.length_a   1.000
_cell.length_b   1.000
_cell.length_c   1.000
_cell.angle_alpha   90.00
_cell.angle_beta   90.00
_cell.angle_gamma   90.00
#
_symmetry.space_group_name_H-M   'P 1'
#
loop_
_entity.id
_entity.type
_entity.pdbx_description
1 polymer ?
#
loop_
_entity_poly.entity_id
_entity_poly.type
_entity_poly.pdbx_seq_one_letter_code
_entity_poly.pdbx_strand_id
1 'polypeptide(L)' 'GQAIQVLGGNGYINDYPTGRLWRDAKLYEIGAGTSEIRRMLIGRELFERTA' A
#
# COMPACT_ATOMS: atom_id res chain seq x y z
N GLY A 1 6.96 2.45 5.91
CA GLY A 1 7.36 3.62 6.70
C GLY A 1 7.92 3.16 8.03
N GLN A 2 7.07 2.60 8.90
CA GLN A 2 7.45 2.16 10.24
C GLN A 2 8.70 1.26 10.27
N ALA A 3 8.80 0.24 9.40
CA ALA A 3 9.99 -0.61 9.33
C ALA A 3 11.29 0.13 8.99
N ILE A 4 11.24 1.17 8.14
CA ILE A 4 12.40 2.02 7.84
C ILE A 4 12.78 2.82 9.09
N GLN A 5 11.80 3.36 9.81
CA GLN A 5 12.05 4.15 11.03
C GLN A 5 12.61 3.29 12.17
N VAL A 6 12.14 2.04 12.33
CA VAL A 6 12.70 1.10 13.33
C VAL A 6 14.16 0.77 13.04
N LEU A 7 14.53 0.62 11.76
CA LEU A 7 15.92 0.36 11.36
C LEU A 7 16.80 1.63 11.34
N GLY A 8 16.22 2.82 11.50
CA GLY A 8 16.93 4.09 11.38
C GLY A 8 17.69 4.20 10.06
N GLY A 9 18.95 4.65 10.12
CA GLY A 9 19.81 4.78 8.93
C GLY A 9 20.00 3.48 8.15
N ASN A 10 19.98 2.32 8.82
CA ASN A 10 20.09 1.02 8.16
C ASN A 10 18.89 0.70 7.26
N GLY A 11 17.73 1.32 7.51
CA GLY A 11 16.54 1.18 6.67
C GLY A 11 16.64 1.88 5.31
N TYR A 12 17.64 2.75 5.12
CA TYR A 12 17.86 3.55 3.91
C TYR A 12 18.99 3.03 3.02
N ILE A 13 19.78 2.06 3.48
CA ILE A 13 20.87 1.44 2.70
C ILE A 13 20.45 0.06 2.17
N ASN A 14 21.20 -0.45 1.20
CA ASN A 14 20.85 -1.69 0.49
C ASN A 14 21.28 -2.99 1.20
N ASP A 15 21.85 -2.89 2.40
CA ASP A 15 22.24 -4.05 3.21
C ASP A 15 21.01 -4.81 3.75
N TYR A 16 19.86 -4.12 3.84
CA TYR A 16 18.59 -4.70 4.26
C TYR A 16 17.54 -4.55 3.14
N PRO A 17 16.63 -5.53 2.97
CA PRO A 17 15.63 -5.49 1.90
C PRO A 17 14.53 -4.43 2.11
N THR A 18 14.51 -3.75 3.26
CA THR A 18 13.44 -2.85 3.70
C THR A 18 13.07 -1.78 2.68
N GLY A 19 14.05 -1.14 2.05
CA GLY A 19 13.81 -0.10 1.04
C GLY A 19 13.15 -0.64 -0.23
N ARG A 20 13.51 -1.86 -0.68
CA ARG A 20 12.85 -2.55 -1.80
C ARG A 20 11.42 -2.92 -1.43
N LEU A 21 11.24 -3.61 -0.30
CA LEU A 21 9.92 -4.05 0.17
C LEU A 21 8.95 -2.87 0.37
N TRP A 22 9.45 -1.71 0.83
CA TRP A 22 8.63 -0.51 0.96
C TRP A 22 8.14 0.04 -0.38
N ARG A 23 8.98 0.00 -1.42
CA ARG A 23 8.58 0.41 -2.78
C ARG A 23 7.60 -0.57 -3.39
N ASP A 24 7.86 -1.87 -3.23
CA ASP A 24 6.97 -2.93 -3.72
C ASP A 24 5.59 -2.83 -3.03
N ALA A 25 5.55 -2.51 -1.73
CA ALA A 25 4.31 -2.29 -1.02
C ALA A 25 3.47 -1.15 -1.62
N LYS A 26 4.12 -0.07 -2.10
CA LYS A 26 3.40 1.04 -2.74
C LYS A 26 2.76 0.61 -4.05
N LEU A 27 3.36 -0.34 -4.77
CA LEU A 27 2.77 -0.90 -5.99
C LEU A 27 1.42 -1.55 -5.72
N TYR A 28 1.22 -2.24 -4.60
CA TYR A 28 -0.11 -2.82 -4.27
C TYR A 28 -1.19 -1.76 -4.00
N GLU A 29 -0.79 -0.55 -3.63
CA GLU A 29 -1.73 0.55 -3.42
C GLU A 29 -2.22 1.15 -4.75
N ILE A 30 -1.36 1.18 -5.77
CA ILE A 30 -1.60 1.90 -7.04
C ILE A 30 -1.85 0.98 -8.25
N GLY A 31 -1.23 -0.19 -8.30
CA GLY A 31 -1.02 -0.99 -9.51
C GLY A 31 -2.28 -1.65 -10.09
N ALA A 32 -3.34 -1.81 -9.30
CA ALA A 32 -4.61 -2.40 -9.72
C ALA A 32 -5.81 -1.48 -9.43
N GLY A 33 -5.57 -0.17 -9.38
CA GLY A 33 -6.57 0.84 -9.05
C GLY A 33 -6.34 1.47 -7.70
N THR A 34 -6.45 2.80 -7.68
CA THR A 34 -6.22 3.60 -6.48
C THR A 34 -7.24 3.28 -5.40
N SER A 35 -6.92 3.68 -4.17
CA SER A 35 -7.79 3.49 -3.02
C SER A 35 -9.15 4.19 -3.18
N GLU A 36 -9.22 5.30 -3.92
CA GLU A 36 -10.48 6.01 -4.25
C GLU A 36 -11.40 5.13 -5.10
N ILE A 37 -10.88 4.59 -6.20
CA ILE A 37 -11.67 3.76 -7.13
C ILE A 37 -12.16 2.49 -6.44
N ARG A 38 -11.30 1.83 -5.64
CA ARG A 38 -11.70 0.66 -4.87
C ARG A 38 -12.78 0.98 -3.84
N ARG A 39 -12.67 2.09 -3.11
CA ARG A 39 -13.71 2.52 -2.16
C ARG A 39 -15.04 2.82 -2.86
N MET A 40 -15.00 3.48 -4.02
CA MET A 40 -16.19 3.74 -4.83
C MET A 40 -16.86 2.44 -5.31
N LEU A 41 -16.09 1.50 -5.86
CA LEU A 41 -16.58 0.19 -6.31
C LEU A 41 -17.21 -0.60 -5.18
N ILE A 42 -16.53 -0.68 -4.02
CA ILE A 42 -17.06 -1.37 -2.83
C ILE A 42 -18.36 -0.70 -2.38
N GLY A 43 -18.39 0.63 -2.27
CA GLY A 43 -19.59 1.36 -1.86
C GLY A 43 -20.77 1.14 -2.79
N ARG A 44 -20.52 1.12 -4.10
CA ARG A 44 -21.54 0.82 -5.12
C ARG A 44 -22.09 -0.59 -4.99
N GLU A 45 -21.21 -1.60 -4.92
CA GLU A 45 -21.61 -3.02 -4.80
C GLU A 45 -22.40 -3.27 -3.51
N LEU A 46 -22.01 -2.64 -2.40
CA LEU A 46 -22.76 -2.72 -1.15
C LEU A 46 -24.16 -2.14 -1.30
N PHE A 47 -24.29 -0.96 -1.92
CA PHE A 47 -25.60 -0.32 -2.13
C PHE A 47 -26.52 -1.18 -3.02
N GLU A 48 -26.00 -1.70 -4.13
CA GLU A 48 -26.74 -2.60 -5.03
C GLU A 48 -27.22 -3.89 -4.35
N ARG A 49 -26.49 -4.41 -3.36
CA ARG A 49 -26.89 -5.62 -2.60
C ARG A 49 -27.89 -5.37 -1.48
N THR A 50 -27.93 -4.15 -0.94
CA THR A 50 -28.79 -3.82 0.22
C THR A 50 -30.08 -3.10 -0.15
N ALA A 51 -30.18 -2.57 -1.36
CA ALA A 51 -31.38 -1.97 -1.93
C ALA A 51 -32.28 -3.05 -2.54
#